data_AF-A0A699GWX1-F1
#
_entry.id   AF-A0A699GWX1-F1
#
_cell.length_a   1.000
_cell.length_b   1.000
_cell.length_c   1.000
_cell.angle_alpha   90.00
_cell.angle_beta   90.00
_cell.angle_gamma   90.00
#
_symmetry.space_group_name_H-M   'P 1'
#
loop_
_entity.id
_entity.type
_entity.pdbx_description
1 polymer ?
#
loop_
_entity_poly.entity_id
_entity_poly.type
_entity_poly.pdbx_seq_one_letter_code
_entity_poly.pdbx_strand_id
1 'polypeptide(L)'
;MRIDELHKFSDGMLNDVRTALDDRLKGIRMKYLPQAIWRRSDKERAATMIQAVNKQLKTRRIMQSMEKFIGGRLCEGDFRMLQRTI
;
A
#
# COMPACT_ATOMS: atom_id res chain seq x y z
N MET A 1 21.14 13.80 7.28
CA MET A 1 21.03 14.44 5.95
C MET A 1 21.40 13.45 4.85
N ARG A 2 20.56 12.42 4.63
CA ARG A 2 20.69 11.37 3.59
C ARG A 2 19.32 10.87 3.06
N ILE A 3 18.22 11.45 3.56
CA ILE A 3 16.84 11.00 3.32
C ILE A 3 16.21 11.78 2.14
N ASP A 4 16.63 13.03 1.94
CA ASP A 4 16.20 13.88 0.81
C ASP A 4 16.67 13.36 -0.56
N GLU A 5 17.79 12.65 -0.61
CA GLU A 5 18.31 12.03 -1.85
C GLU A 5 17.51 10.77 -2.22
N LEU A 6 17.03 10.02 -1.22
CA LEU A 6 16.12 8.88 -1.43
C LEU A 6 14.73 9.34 -1.88
N HIS A 7 14.28 10.51 -1.43
CA HIS A 7 13.01 11.11 -1.85
C HIS A 7 13.01 11.49 -3.34
N LYS A 8 14.15 11.92 -3.91
CA LYS A 8 14.28 12.13 -5.37
C LYS A 8 14.20 10.83 -6.18
N PHE A 9 14.57 9.71 -5.59
CA PHE A 9 14.37 8.37 -6.14
C PHE A 9 12.92 7.86 -5.99
N SER A 10 12.14 8.47 -5.09
CA SER A 10 10.90 7.89 -4.57
C SER A 10 9.74 7.97 -5.54
N ASP A 11 9.48 9.09 -6.22
CA ASP A 11 8.13 9.24 -6.81
C ASP A 11 8.12 9.17 -8.35
N GLY A 12 9.00 9.90 -9.03
CA GLY A 12 9.08 9.87 -10.50
C GLY A 12 9.55 8.51 -11.03
N MET A 13 10.66 8.00 -10.48
CA MET A 13 11.25 6.74 -10.91
C MET A 13 10.38 5.53 -10.56
N LEU A 14 9.69 5.54 -9.41
CA LEU A 14 8.73 4.49 -9.07
C LEU A 14 7.51 4.52 -9.99
N ASN A 15 7.10 5.71 -10.49
CA ASN A 15 6.00 5.83 -11.43
C ASN A 15 6.39 5.33 -12.84
N ASP A 16 7.62 5.60 -13.27
CA ASP A 16 8.15 5.08 -14.54
C ASP A 16 8.30 3.55 -14.50
N VAL A 17 8.81 3.00 -13.39
CA VAL A 17 8.91 1.55 -13.19
C VAL A 17 7.51 0.91 -13.16
N ARG A 18 6.53 1.56 -12.53
CA ARG A 18 5.12 1.12 -12.54
C ARG A 18 4.54 1.10 -13.95
N THR A 19 4.81 2.14 -14.74
CA THR A 19 4.32 2.27 -16.11
C THR A 19 4.94 1.19 -17.01
N ALA A 20 6.26 1.00 -16.94
CA ALA A 20 6.96 -0.03 -17.70
C ALA A 20 6.50 -1.46 -17.33
N LEU A 21 6.19 -1.69 -16.05
CA LEU A 21 5.65 -2.96 -15.59
C LEU A 21 4.21 -3.19 -16.08
N ASP A 22 3.35 -2.16 -16.04
CA ASP A 22 1.97 -2.23 -16.53
C ASP A 22 1.91 -2.50 -18.03
N ASP A 23 2.77 -1.84 -18.83
CA ASP A 23 2.84 -2.05 -20.27
C ASP A 23 3.33 -3.46 -20.63
N ARG A 24 4.31 -3.99 -19.87
CA ARG A 24 4.76 -5.37 -20.04
C ARG A 24 3.69 -6.38 -19.65
N LEU A 25 2.94 -6.11 -18.58
CA LEU A 25 1.78 -6.90 -18.16
C LEU A 25 0.66 -6.86 -19.19
N LYS A 26 0.35 -5.69 -19.78
CA LYS A 26 -0.59 -5.57 -20.90
C LYS A 26 -0.13 -6.37 -22.11
N GLY A 27 1.16 -6.33 -22.44
CA GLY A 27 1.73 -7.13 -23.52
C GLY A 27 1.57 -8.64 -23.28
N ILE A 28 1.82 -9.12 -22.06
CA ILE A 28 1.60 -10.51 -21.65
C ILE A 28 0.09 -10.85 -21.70
N ARG A 29 -0.76 -9.95 -21.23
CA ARG A 29 -2.23 -10.10 -21.27
C ARG A 29 -2.75 -10.18 -22.70
N MET A 30 -2.29 -9.32 -23.60
CA MET A 30 -2.68 -9.33 -25.02
C MET A 30 -2.17 -10.57 -25.75
N LYS A 31 -0.92 -11.00 -25.52
CA LYS A 31 -0.31 -12.12 -26.25
C LYS A 31 -0.80 -13.50 -25.80
N TYR A 32 -1.06 -13.69 -24.49
CA TYR A 32 -1.35 -15.02 -23.94
C TYR A 32 -2.73 -15.16 -23.31
N LEU A 33 -3.41 -14.04 -23.03
CA LEU A 33 -4.68 -14.03 -22.33
C LEU A 33 -5.72 -13.23 -23.13
N PRO A 34 -6.12 -13.68 -24.33
CA PRO A 34 -7.27 -13.10 -24.99
C PRO A 34 -8.44 -13.21 -23.99
N GLN A 35 -9.16 -12.11 -23.80
CA GLN A 35 -10.15 -11.88 -22.74
C GLN A 35 -11.27 -12.95 -22.64
N ALA A 36 -11.28 -13.94 -23.54
CA ALA A 36 -12.14 -15.11 -23.57
C ALA A 36 -11.88 -16.15 -22.44
N ILE A 37 -10.66 -16.25 -21.91
CA ILE A 37 -10.32 -17.25 -20.85
C ILE A 37 -10.26 -16.59 -19.46
N TRP A 38 -10.89 -15.44 -19.27
CA TRP A 38 -11.11 -14.95 -17.92
C TRP A 38 -12.40 -15.58 -17.39
N ARG A 39 -12.31 -16.80 -16.85
CA ARG A 39 -13.47 -17.46 -16.25
C ARG A 39 -13.95 -16.67 -15.03
N ARG A 40 -15.23 -16.79 -14.69
CA ARG A 40 -15.82 -16.12 -13.52
C ARG A 40 -15.04 -16.44 -12.23
N SER A 41 -14.53 -17.66 -12.12
CA SER A 41 -13.63 -18.12 -11.04
C SER A 41 -12.33 -17.32 -10.94
N ASP A 42 -11.74 -16.90 -12.07
CA ASP A 42 -10.53 -16.06 -12.05
C ASP A 42 -10.85 -14.63 -11.60
N LYS A 43 -12.06 -14.11 -11.87
CA LYS A 43 -12.52 -12.80 -11.35
C LYS A 43 -12.64 -12.86 -9.84
N GLU A 44 -13.28 -13.91 -9.35
CA GLU A 44 -13.49 -14.13 -7.91
C GLU A 44 -12.16 -14.32 -7.18
N ARG A 45 -11.26 -15.15 -7.72
CA ARG A 45 -9.92 -15.34 -7.14
C ARG A 45 -9.11 -14.04 -7.12
N ALA A 46 -9.12 -13.26 -8.20
CA ALA A 46 -8.45 -11.96 -8.24
C ALA A 46 -9.05 -10.98 -7.22
N ALA A 47 -10.38 -10.94 -7.08
CA ALA A 47 -11.06 -10.11 -6.08
C ALA A 47 -10.67 -10.53 -4.65
N THR A 48 -10.60 -11.83 -4.36
CA THR A 48 -10.14 -12.36 -3.06
C THR A 48 -8.69 -11.98 -2.77
N MET A 49 -7.80 -12.08 -3.77
CA MET A 49 -6.40 -11.68 -3.63
C MET A 49 -6.26 -10.17 -3.36
N ILE A 50 -7.00 -9.33 -4.10
CA ILE A 50 -7.03 -7.88 -3.88
C ILE A 50 -7.55 -7.56 -2.49
N GLN A 51 -8.60 -8.24 -2.03
CA GLN A 51 -9.14 -8.07 -0.68
C GLN A 51 -8.13 -8.47 0.39
N ALA A 52 -7.39 -9.56 0.20
CA ALA A 52 -6.34 -10.01 1.12
C ALA A 52 -5.19 -8.99 1.21
N VAL A 53 -4.76 -8.43 0.07
CA VAL A 53 -3.75 -7.36 0.02
C VAL A 53 -4.25 -6.10 0.73
N ASN A 54 -5.48 -5.68 0.46
CA ASN A 54 -6.09 -4.52 1.14
C ASN A 54 -6.19 -4.73 2.65
N LYS A 55 -6.51 -5.95 3.11
CA LYS A 55 -6.54 -6.30 4.53
C LYS A 55 -5.14 -6.16 5.16
N GLN A 56 -4.10 -6.68 4.51
CA GLN A 56 -2.73 -6.53 5.00
C GLN A 56 -2.25 -5.07 4.99
N LEU A 57 -2.60 -4.30 3.96
CA LEU A 57 -2.26 -2.87 3.89
C LEU A 57 -2.95 -2.06 4.98
N LYS A 58 -4.22 -2.36 5.32
CA LYS A 58 -4.91 -1.73 6.46
C LYS A 58 -4.16 -1.99 7.77
N THR A 59 -3.77 -3.23 8.03
CA THR A 59 -3.01 -3.57 9.25
C THR A 59 -1.66 -2.85 9.29
N ARG A 60 -0.93 -2.79 8.16
CA ARG A 60 0.33 -2.03 8.08
C ARG A 60 0.14 -0.54 8.29
N ARG A 61 -0.93 0.05 7.74
CA ARG A 61 -1.25 1.48 7.91
C ARG A 61 -1.56 1.80 9.37
N ILE A 62 -2.27 0.91 10.07
CA ILE A 62 -2.54 1.04 11.52
C ILE A 62 -1.24 0.93 12.30
N MET A 63 -0.43 -0.10 12.07
CA MET A 63 0.88 -0.25 12.74
C MET A 63 1.78 0.96 12.52
N GLN A 64 1.88 1.48 11.30
CA GLN A 64 2.66 2.69 11.00
C GLN A 64 2.12 3.94 11.70
N SER A 65 0.79 4.07 11.84
CA SER A 65 0.20 5.17 12.61
C SER A 65 0.50 5.03 14.11
N MET A 66 0.50 3.81 14.64
CA MET A 66 0.89 3.52 16.02
C MET A 66 2.38 3.74 16.26
N GLU A 67 3.23 3.36 15.32
CA GLU A 67 4.68 3.61 15.37
C GLU A 67 4.98 5.11 15.30
N LYS A 68 4.27 5.89 14.47
CA LYS A 68 4.35 7.35 14.49
C LYS A 68 3.82 7.96 15.80
N PHE A 69 2.81 7.36 16.40
CA PHE A 69 2.29 7.77 17.71
C PHE A 69 3.33 7.52 18.82
N ILE A 70 3.99 6.35 18.80
CA ILE A 70 4.99 5.94 19.80
C ILE A 70 6.35 6.63 19.58
N GLY A 71 6.79 6.75 18.33
CA GLY A 71 8.09 7.32 17.94
C GLY A 71 8.09 8.84 17.72
N GLY A 72 6.92 9.47 17.74
CA GLY A 72 6.74 10.89 17.43
C GLY A 72 6.80 11.85 18.62
N ARG A 73 6.75 11.38 19.87
CA ARG A 73 7.02 12.15 21.10
C ARG A 73 6.74 11.28 22.32
N LEU A 74 7.63 11.32 23.30
CA LEU A 74 7.24 11.16 24.70
C LEU A 74 5.90 11.87 24.91
N CYS A 75 4.95 11.15 25.49
CA CYS A 75 3.70 11.70 25.98
C CYS A 75 3.99 12.76 27.04
N GLU A 76 4.19 14.00 26.61
CA GLU A 76 4.37 15.13 27.53
C GLU A 76 3.06 15.90 27.77
N GLY A 77 2.00 15.62 27.00
CA GLY A 77 0.73 16.36 27.09
C GLY A 77 -0.53 15.54 27.39
N ASP A 78 -0.72 14.41 26.72
CA ASP A 78 -2.11 13.99 26.44
C ASP A 78 -2.68 12.88 27.33
N PHE A 79 -1.87 12.25 28.20
CA PHE A 79 -2.42 11.41 29.28
C PHE A 79 -3.19 12.23 30.34
N ARG A 80 -3.07 13.57 30.32
CA ARG A 80 -3.84 14.46 31.20
C ARG A 80 -5.32 14.62 30.78
N MET A 81 -5.69 14.20 29.57
CA MET A 81 -7.08 14.27 29.10
C MET A 81 -7.91 13.03 29.44
N LEU A 82 -7.28 11.88 29.72
CA LEU A 82 -8.00 10.64 30.06
C LEU A 82 -8.39 10.54 31.55
N GLN A 83 -7.96 11.47 32.40
CA GLN A 83 -8.34 11.52 33.82
C GLN A 83 -9.57 12.39 34.12
N ARG A 84 -10.25 12.95 33.11
CA ARG A 84 -11.42 13.81 33.34
C ARG A 84 -12.58 13.54 32.38
N THR A 85 -13.08 12.31 32.37
CA THR A 85 -14.52 12.07 32.19
C THR A 85 -14.88 10.77 32.90
N ILE A 86 -15.19 10.92 34.19
CA ILE A 86 -16.28 10.16 34.82
C ILE A 86 -17.58 10.70 34.24
#